data_AF-G0SGJ7-F1
#
_entry.id   AF-G0SGJ7-F1
#
_cell.length_a   1.000
_cell.length_b   1.000
_cell.length_c   1.000
_cell.angle_alpha   90.00
_cell.angle_beta   90.00
_cell.angle_gamma   90.00
#
_symmetry.space_group_name_H-M   'P 1'
#
loop_
_entity.id
_entity.type
_entity.pdbx_description
1 polymer ?
#
loop_
_entity_poly.entity_id
_entity_poly.type
_entity_poly.pdbx_seq_one_letter_code
_entity_poly.pdbx_strand_id
1 'polypeptide(L)'
;MRIGCLQFAPRVGEFESNKSRAEAILARADPEDLQSLDLLVLPEMALSGYNFKSREHIEPHLEPTTAGPSAQWAREKAREYGCTVAVGYPEKVEGFEREYYNSLVVVNSQGETLANYRKSFLYYTDETWAREGQGFFRGPLGNFGQVAMGICMDINPYKFEAPWDAYEFGFHVQRLRPNLVILSMAWLTNDDRTKFLSMPDKPDLSTLSYWVQRLTPVLHDKSGDETIVVFSNRCGIEDDATYAGTSTVLGIKNGEVVIYGILGRNVEELLVVDTRDLPMGELVTRSTTSVEDEDSEAEETNHRPGAEPRRPSANSEGSGRGVDSPTLPPSNSRSSAGGHTHATAQQANMNINGQRNLETPSPRSNALSARPKLSARKHELMVFPSTGLTAALVKGRKPFIGFRAPPYRRGRRHSDCFESECT
;
A
#
# COMPACT_ATOMS: atom_id res chain seq x y z
N MET A 1 -1.89 20.74 -4.92
CA MET A 1 -0.59 20.10 -4.66
C MET A 1 -0.14 19.37 -5.92
N ARG A 2 1.10 19.59 -6.37
CA ARG A 2 1.78 18.77 -7.37
C ARG A 2 2.53 17.63 -6.71
N ILE A 3 2.12 16.40 -7.01
CA ILE A 3 2.56 15.18 -6.34
C ILE A 3 3.21 14.25 -7.37
N GLY A 4 4.42 13.79 -7.06
CA GLY A 4 5.17 12.77 -7.77
C GLY A 4 5.11 11.43 -7.04
N CYS A 5 4.78 10.33 -7.72
CA CYS A 5 4.97 8.97 -7.21
C CYS A 5 5.98 8.23 -8.10
N LEU A 6 7.11 7.82 -7.53
CA LEU A 6 8.13 7.11 -8.29
C LEU A 6 7.90 5.60 -8.22
N GLN A 7 7.21 5.04 -9.21
CA GLN A 7 7.01 3.60 -9.28
C GLN A 7 8.15 2.94 -10.03
N PHE A 8 8.81 1.96 -9.40
CA PHE A 8 9.86 1.18 -10.06
C PHE A 8 10.04 -0.20 -9.41
N ALA A 9 10.93 -1.00 -9.98
CA ALA A 9 11.20 -2.37 -9.54
C ALA A 9 12.60 -2.49 -8.90
N PRO A 10 12.78 -2.10 -7.62
CA PRO A 10 14.06 -2.28 -6.94
C PRO A 10 14.40 -3.75 -6.73
N ARG A 11 15.69 -4.04 -6.56
CA ARG A 11 16.21 -5.38 -6.29
C ARG A 11 16.82 -5.45 -4.91
N VAL A 12 16.45 -6.50 -4.17
CA VAL A 12 16.92 -6.76 -2.81
C VAL A 12 18.46 -6.71 -2.73
N GLY A 13 18.95 -5.86 -1.84
CA GLY A 13 20.37 -5.68 -1.54
C GLY A 13 21.18 -4.90 -2.57
N GLU A 14 20.60 -4.45 -3.69
CA GLU A 14 21.33 -3.77 -4.78
C GLU A 14 21.22 -2.23 -4.72
N PHE A 15 21.68 -1.60 -3.64
CA PHE A 15 21.50 -0.16 -3.39
C PHE A 15 21.86 0.74 -4.59
N GLU A 16 23.09 0.62 -5.11
CA GLU A 16 23.56 1.49 -6.21
C GLU A 16 22.79 1.27 -7.52
N SER A 17 22.38 0.03 -7.80
CA SER A 17 21.55 -0.33 -8.96
C SER A 17 20.16 0.29 -8.85
N ASN A 18 19.56 0.22 -7.65
CA ASN A 18 18.25 0.78 -7.37
C ASN A 18 18.25 2.31 -7.43
N LYS A 19 19.28 2.94 -6.83
CA LYS A 19 19.51 4.38 -6.93
C LYS A 19 19.64 4.82 -8.39
N SER A 20 20.50 4.16 -9.16
CA SER A 20 20.71 4.47 -10.59
C SER A 20 19.41 4.32 -11.40
N ARG A 21 18.60 3.31 -11.10
CA ARG A 21 17.30 3.08 -11.75
C ARG A 21 16.29 4.18 -11.41
N ALA A 22 16.17 4.55 -10.14
CA ALA A 22 15.34 5.66 -9.69
C ALA A 22 15.74 6.97 -10.38
N GLU A 23 17.03 7.28 -10.40
CA GLU A 23 17.58 8.47 -11.06
C GLU A 23 17.36 8.46 -12.57
N ALA A 24 17.48 7.31 -13.23
CA ALA A 24 17.20 7.19 -14.65
C ALA A 24 15.73 7.44 -14.99
N ILE A 25 14.79 7.06 -14.12
CA ILE A 25 13.37 7.36 -14.31
C ILE A 25 13.11 8.85 -14.13
N LEU A 26 13.65 9.45 -13.06
CA LEU A 26 13.54 10.89 -12.79
C LEU A 26 14.14 11.70 -13.95
N ALA A 27 15.30 11.32 -14.46
CA ALA A 27 15.96 12.01 -15.58
C ALA A 27 15.18 11.94 -16.91
N ARG A 28 14.22 11.02 -17.05
CA ARG A 28 13.32 10.96 -18.22
C ARG A 28 12.06 11.80 -18.06
N ALA A 29 11.73 12.25 -16.85
CA ALA A 29 10.57 13.10 -16.59
C ALA A 29 10.78 14.51 -17.16
N ASP A 30 9.68 15.23 -17.37
CA ASP A 30 9.75 16.63 -17.80
C ASP A 30 10.44 17.47 -16.70
N PRO A 31 11.48 18.25 -17.01
CA PRO A 31 12.14 19.11 -16.04
C PRO A 31 11.18 20.11 -15.36
N GLU A 32 10.16 20.61 -16.06
CA GLU A 32 9.16 21.51 -15.47
C GLU A 32 8.30 20.77 -14.44
N ASP A 33 7.95 19.52 -14.71
CA ASP A 33 7.22 18.69 -13.77
C ASP A 33 8.03 18.43 -12.50
N LEU A 34 9.33 18.12 -12.63
CA LEU A 34 10.22 17.92 -11.48
C LEU A 34 10.37 19.18 -10.63
N GLN A 35 10.62 20.33 -11.28
CA GLN A 35 10.89 21.60 -10.59
C GLN A 35 9.64 22.26 -9.98
N SER A 36 8.45 21.70 -10.24
CA SER A 36 7.19 22.18 -9.71
C SER A 36 6.53 21.21 -8.75
N LEU A 37 7.19 20.10 -8.40
CA LEU A 37 6.70 19.17 -7.39
C LEU A 37 6.63 19.86 -6.02
N ASP A 38 5.51 19.68 -5.34
CA ASP A 38 5.44 19.97 -3.90
C ASP A 38 5.97 18.76 -3.11
N LEU A 39 5.66 17.53 -3.58
CA LEU A 39 5.94 16.27 -2.90
C LEU A 39 6.37 15.18 -3.89
N LEU A 40 7.43 14.43 -3.57
CA LEU A 40 7.85 13.20 -4.24
C LEU A 40 7.80 12.03 -3.24
N VAL A 41 7.01 11.00 -3.54
CA VAL A 41 6.83 9.81 -2.69
C VAL A 41 7.41 8.58 -3.37
N LEU A 42 8.34 7.92 -2.68
CA LEU A 42 8.93 6.66 -3.10
C LEU A 42 8.24 5.45 -2.40
N PRO A 43 8.33 4.26 -3.01
CA PRO A 43 7.86 3.01 -2.44
C PRO A 43 8.55 2.62 -1.13
N GLU A 44 7.98 1.63 -0.48
CA GLU A 44 8.54 1.01 0.70
C GLU A 44 9.90 0.37 0.36
N MET A 45 10.91 0.65 1.17
CA MET A 45 12.27 0.12 1.00
C MET A 45 12.83 0.34 -0.43
N ALA A 46 12.55 1.52 -1.00
CA ALA A 46 12.75 1.82 -2.41
C ALA A 46 14.18 1.59 -2.89
N LEU A 47 15.19 1.94 -2.09
CA LEU A 47 16.58 1.84 -2.52
C LEU A 47 17.26 0.53 -2.09
N SER A 48 16.70 -0.21 -1.13
CA SER A 48 17.26 -1.49 -0.69
C SER A 48 16.62 -2.71 -1.36
N GLY A 49 15.45 -2.57 -2.00
CA GLY A 49 14.56 -3.71 -2.27
C GLY A 49 13.91 -4.22 -0.98
N TYR A 50 13.00 -5.20 -1.04
CA TYR A 50 12.10 -5.53 0.08
C TYR A 50 12.24 -6.96 0.61
N ASN A 51 12.36 -7.95 -0.27
CA ASN A 51 12.18 -9.38 0.07
C ASN A 51 13.37 -10.02 0.84
N PHE A 52 13.86 -9.36 1.90
CA PHE A 52 14.89 -9.88 2.79
C PHE A 52 14.34 -11.06 3.60
N LYS A 53 15.01 -12.21 3.50
CA LYS A 53 14.55 -13.50 4.04
C LYS A 53 14.92 -13.73 5.51
N SER A 54 15.83 -12.94 6.06
CA SER A 54 16.24 -13.05 7.47
C SER A 54 16.91 -11.76 7.93
N ARG A 55 17.11 -11.66 9.25
CA ARG A 55 17.90 -10.60 9.86
C ARG A 55 19.32 -10.52 9.31
N GLU A 56 20.00 -11.66 9.17
CA GLU A 56 21.38 -11.70 8.66
C GLU A 56 21.45 -11.24 7.20
N HIS A 57 20.38 -11.44 6.42
CA HIS A 57 20.29 -10.97 5.05
C HIS A 57 20.13 -9.43 4.98
N ILE A 58 19.33 -8.82 5.87
CA ILE A 58 19.14 -7.36 5.85
C ILE A 58 20.23 -6.58 6.56
N GLU A 59 20.94 -7.19 7.52
CA GLU A 59 21.91 -6.50 8.39
C GLU A 59 22.96 -5.64 7.65
N PRO A 60 23.51 -6.06 6.49
CA PRO A 60 24.45 -5.23 5.71
C PRO A 60 23.81 -4.00 5.04
N HIS A 61 22.49 -3.96 4.95
CA HIS A 61 21.73 -2.93 4.24
C HIS A 61 21.04 -1.96 5.19
N LEU A 62 21.09 -2.20 6.50
CA LEU A 62 20.52 -1.32 7.51
C LEU A 62 21.24 0.03 7.54
N GLU A 63 20.45 1.08 7.68
CA GLU A 63 20.90 2.46 7.64
C GLU A 63 20.68 3.17 8.98
N PRO A 64 21.61 4.01 9.45
CA PRO A 64 21.39 4.83 10.63
C PRO A 64 20.13 5.70 10.49
N THR A 65 19.37 5.82 11.57
CA THR A 65 18.15 6.64 11.65
C THR A 65 18.36 8.01 10.99
N THR A 66 17.69 8.25 9.87
CA THR A 66 17.66 9.53 9.12
C THR A 66 19.01 10.06 8.60
N ALA A 67 20.07 9.26 8.68
CA ALA A 67 21.44 9.68 8.34
C ALA A 67 22.14 8.76 7.32
N GLY A 68 21.54 7.61 7.00
CA GLY A 68 22.06 6.70 5.98
C GLY A 68 21.89 7.16 4.53
N PRO A 69 22.37 6.34 3.57
CA PRO A 69 22.42 6.70 2.16
C PRO A 69 21.04 6.98 1.53
N SER A 70 19.96 6.34 1.96
CA SER A 70 18.60 6.66 1.49
C SER A 70 18.15 8.05 1.94
N ALA A 71 18.45 8.42 3.19
CA ALA A 71 18.15 9.75 3.70
C ALA A 71 19.01 10.83 3.03
N GLN A 72 20.27 10.53 2.71
CA GLN A 72 21.15 11.43 1.97
C GLN A 72 20.65 11.65 0.55
N TRP A 73 20.28 10.58 -0.17
CA TRP A 73 19.68 10.66 -1.49
C TRP A 73 18.40 11.52 -1.49
N ALA A 74 17.52 11.34 -0.48
CA ALA A 74 16.32 12.16 -0.35
C ALA A 74 16.65 13.65 -0.15
N ARG A 75 17.67 13.98 0.66
CA ARG A 75 18.11 15.38 0.85
C ARG A 75 18.67 15.99 -0.44
N GLU A 76 19.40 15.21 -1.22
CA GLU A 76 19.91 15.66 -2.52
C GLU A 76 18.76 15.97 -3.48
N LYS A 77 17.81 15.04 -3.65
CA LYS A 77 16.67 15.23 -4.56
C LYS A 77 15.69 16.29 -4.09
N ALA A 78 15.46 16.42 -2.78
CA ALA A 78 14.62 17.46 -2.22
C ALA A 78 15.16 18.87 -2.53
N ARG A 79 16.49 19.05 -2.44
CA ARG A 79 17.15 20.31 -2.80
C ARG A 79 17.19 20.55 -4.31
N GLU A 80 17.46 19.49 -5.09
CA GLU A 80 17.55 19.57 -6.55
C GLU A 80 16.22 19.98 -7.20
N TYR A 81 15.10 19.46 -6.68
CA TYR A 81 13.76 19.71 -7.22
C TYR A 81 12.94 20.72 -6.41
N GLY A 82 13.50 21.25 -5.32
CA GLY A 82 12.81 22.22 -4.47
C GLY A 82 11.56 21.67 -3.76
N CYS A 83 11.44 20.36 -3.58
CA CYS A 83 10.24 19.68 -3.10
C CYS A 83 10.46 18.91 -1.77
N THR A 84 9.38 18.42 -1.17
CA THR A 84 9.48 17.44 -0.07
C THR A 84 9.64 16.03 -0.63
N VAL A 85 10.55 15.23 -0.08
CA VAL A 85 10.77 13.83 -0.51
C VAL A 85 10.47 12.88 0.65
N ALA A 86 9.66 11.85 0.39
CA ALA A 86 9.39 10.75 1.32
C ALA A 86 9.97 9.44 0.75
N VAL A 87 10.89 8.79 1.47
CA VAL A 87 11.55 7.55 1.03
C VAL A 87 11.56 6.47 2.09
N GLY A 88 11.13 5.27 1.71
CA GLY A 88 11.16 4.08 2.56
C GLY A 88 12.56 3.46 2.63
N TYR A 89 13.01 3.07 3.83
CA TYR A 89 14.36 2.54 4.07
C TYR A 89 14.42 1.59 5.28
N PRO A 90 15.39 0.66 5.32
CA PRO A 90 15.63 -0.22 6.46
C PRO A 90 16.45 0.51 7.54
N GLU A 91 15.80 0.92 8.62
CA GLU A 91 16.39 1.70 9.69
C GLU A 91 17.08 0.82 10.74
N LYS A 92 18.22 1.30 11.26
CA LYS A 92 18.87 0.83 12.48
C LYS A 92 19.10 1.98 13.45
N VAL A 93 18.64 1.80 14.68
CA VAL A 93 18.87 2.77 15.76
C VAL A 93 20.28 2.55 16.33
N GLU A 94 21.09 3.60 16.30
CA GLU A 94 22.45 3.56 16.85
C GLU A 94 22.44 3.38 18.38
N GLY A 95 23.43 2.66 18.90
CA GLY A 95 23.58 2.43 20.34
C GLY A 95 22.66 1.36 20.94
N PHE A 96 21.76 0.77 20.15
CA PHE A 96 20.92 -0.34 20.59
C PHE A 96 21.15 -1.58 19.73
N GLU A 97 21.29 -2.74 20.37
CA GLU A 97 21.39 -4.00 19.65
C GLU A 97 20.04 -4.38 19.05
N ARG A 98 20.02 -4.69 17.76
CA ARG A 98 18.86 -5.28 17.05
C ARG A 98 17.59 -4.42 17.09
N GLU A 99 17.74 -3.10 17.24
CA GLU A 99 16.66 -2.14 17.08
C GLU A 99 16.56 -1.72 15.62
N TYR A 100 15.90 -2.55 14.81
CA TYR A 100 15.71 -2.35 13.37
C TYR A 100 14.25 -2.09 13.05
N TYR A 101 13.99 -1.26 12.04
CA TYR A 101 12.65 -0.86 11.65
C TYR A 101 12.52 -0.75 10.14
N ASN A 102 11.32 -1.03 9.63
CA ASN A 102 10.93 -0.61 8.30
C ASN A 102 10.37 0.81 8.42
N SER A 103 11.03 1.78 7.79
CA SER A 103 10.80 3.19 8.08
C SER A 103 10.60 4.02 6.83
N LEU A 104 9.97 5.18 6.99
CA LEU A 104 9.74 6.21 5.99
C LEU A 104 10.30 7.53 6.52
N VAL A 105 11.38 8.02 5.91
CA VAL A 105 11.94 9.34 6.23
C VAL A 105 11.37 10.38 5.27
N VAL A 106 11.01 11.54 5.82
CA VAL A 106 10.51 12.70 5.05
C VAL A 106 11.48 13.86 5.20
N VAL A 107 11.87 14.46 4.09
CA VAL A 107 12.85 15.54 4.01
C VAL A 107 12.28 16.71 3.22
N ASN A 108 12.40 17.93 3.73
CA ASN A 108 11.95 19.15 3.03
C ASN A 108 12.95 19.62 1.96
N SER A 109 12.58 20.66 1.21
CA SER A 109 13.39 21.22 0.13
C SER A 109 14.70 21.87 0.59
N GLN A 110 14.87 22.13 1.88
CA GLN A 110 16.12 22.59 2.50
C GLN A 110 17.05 21.42 2.84
N GLY A 111 16.56 20.18 2.76
CA GLY A 111 17.27 18.96 3.14
C GLY A 111 17.23 18.67 4.65
N GLU A 112 16.25 19.21 5.35
CA GLU A 112 15.97 18.96 6.77
C GLU A 112 14.96 17.81 6.90
N THR A 113 15.18 16.92 7.86
CA THR A 113 14.24 15.83 8.14
C THR A 113 13.03 16.37 8.89
N LEU A 114 11.85 16.26 8.27
CA LEU A 114 10.57 16.65 8.85
C LEU A 114 9.97 15.54 9.73
N ALA A 115 10.13 14.29 9.31
CA ALA A 115 9.57 13.14 10.01
C ALA A 115 10.37 11.86 9.73
N ASN A 116 10.30 10.91 10.68
CA ASN A 116 10.73 9.53 10.51
C ASN A 116 9.62 8.63 11.07
N TYR A 117 8.86 8.00 10.18
CA TYR A 117 7.80 7.08 10.54
C TYR A 117 8.30 5.64 10.50
N ARG A 118 7.90 4.81 11.47
CA ARG A 118 8.22 3.38 11.55
C ARG A 118 6.95 2.59 11.36
N LYS A 119 6.97 1.59 10.47
CA LYS A 119 5.84 0.72 10.15
C LYS A 119 5.23 0.14 11.42
N SER A 120 3.93 0.31 11.58
CA SER A 120 3.23 -0.07 12.81
C SER A 120 2.80 -1.53 12.78
N PHE A 121 2.26 -1.99 11.64
CA PHE A 121 1.85 -3.37 11.44
C PHE A 121 2.83 -4.04 10.47
N LEU A 122 3.54 -5.05 10.97
CA LEU A 122 4.54 -5.78 10.20
C LEU A 122 3.89 -6.82 9.29
N TYR A 123 4.44 -6.97 8.08
CA TYR A 123 4.17 -8.11 7.24
C TYR A 123 5.12 -9.25 7.61
N TYR A 124 4.81 -10.50 7.23
CA TYR A 124 5.66 -11.65 7.59
C TYR A 124 7.13 -11.49 7.19
N THR A 125 7.42 -10.74 6.11
CA THR A 125 8.79 -10.45 5.68
C THR A 125 9.49 -9.57 6.71
N ASP A 126 8.81 -8.52 7.18
CA ASP A 126 9.34 -7.59 8.19
C ASP A 126 9.51 -8.27 9.54
N GLU A 127 8.57 -9.14 9.95
CA GLU A 127 8.60 -9.84 11.25
C GLU A 127 9.90 -10.64 11.48
N THR A 128 10.60 -11.01 10.40
CA THR A 128 11.87 -11.76 10.50
C THR A 128 13.06 -10.90 10.95
N TRP A 129 12.96 -9.58 10.88
CA TRP A 129 14.10 -8.68 11.11
C TRP A 129 13.77 -7.34 11.78
N ALA A 130 12.55 -6.83 11.67
CA ALA A 130 12.14 -5.52 12.13
C ALA A 130 11.30 -5.57 13.41
N ARG A 131 11.24 -4.45 14.12
CA ARG A 131 10.30 -4.20 15.22
C ARG A 131 9.17 -3.29 14.74
N GLU A 132 8.03 -3.37 15.42
CA GLU A 132 6.89 -2.48 15.21
C GLU A 132 7.21 -1.05 15.68
N GLY A 133 6.74 -0.07 14.93
CA GLY A 133 6.71 1.34 15.35
C GLY A 133 5.76 1.58 16.52
N GLN A 134 5.72 2.82 17.00
CA GLN A 134 4.91 3.21 18.18
C GLN A 134 3.43 3.50 17.84
N GLY A 135 3.00 3.24 16.61
CA GLY A 135 1.67 3.54 16.10
C GLY A 135 1.69 4.48 14.90
N PHE A 136 0.52 4.63 14.27
CA PHE A 136 0.38 5.37 13.01
C PHE A 136 0.77 6.84 13.14
N PHE A 137 1.51 7.35 12.15
CA PHE A 137 1.96 8.74 12.16
C PHE A 137 0.78 9.71 12.12
N ARG A 138 0.88 10.78 12.90
CA ARG A 138 0.03 11.96 12.81
C ARG A 138 0.86 13.21 13.10
N GLY A 139 0.63 14.27 12.34
CA GLY A 139 1.18 15.57 12.68
C GLY A 139 1.21 16.52 11.49
N PRO A 140 1.52 17.80 11.75
CA PRO A 140 1.79 18.74 10.69
C PRO A 140 3.08 18.35 9.96
N LEU A 141 3.09 18.47 8.63
CA LEU A 141 4.25 18.13 7.82
C LEU A 141 4.49 19.22 6.78
N GLY A 142 5.53 20.05 7.01
CA GLY A 142 5.85 21.17 6.13
C GLY A 142 4.63 22.04 5.84
N ASN A 143 4.36 22.27 4.55
CA ASN A 143 3.21 23.06 4.08
C ASN A 143 1.96 22.22 3.77
N PHE A 144 1.96 20.91 4.07
CA PHE A 144 0.86 20.00 3.76
C PHE A 144 -0.25 20.01 4.81
N GLY A 145 -0.13 20.80 5.87
CA GLY A 145 -1.06 20.75 6.99
C GLY A 145 -0.96 19.41 7.72
N GLN A 146 -2.11 18.88 8.17
CA GLN A 146 -2.15 17.62 8.90
C GLN A 146 -1.93 16.44 7.95
N VAL A 147 -0.98 15.57 8.30
CA VAL A 147 -0.63 14.38 7.51
C VAL A 147 -0.77 13.11 8.34
N ALA A 148 -1.31 12.05 7.71
CA ALA A 148 -1.17 10.67 8.17
C ALA A 148 -0.18 9.93 7.27
N MET A 149 0.64 9.05 7.85
CA MET A 149 1.52 8.16 7.08
C MET A 149 1.30 6.71 7.50
N GLY A 150 1.34 5.83 6.51
CA GLY A 150 1.34 4.39 6.68
C GLY A 150 2.32 3.73 5.71
N ILE A 151 2.74 2.52 6.03
CA ILE A 151 3.60 1.68 5.20
C ILE A 151 2.88 0.36 4.96
N CYS A 152 2.49 0.13 3.70
CA CYS A 152 1.94 -1.14 3.20
C CYS A 152 0.94 -1.81 4.16
N MET A 153 1.38 -2.82 4.91
CA MET A 153 0.60 -3.63 5.84
C MET A 153 -0.16 -2.82 6.92
N ASP A 154 0.23 -1.56 7.18
CA ASP A 154 -0.49 -0.67 8.10
C ASP A 154 -1.98 -0.52 7.79
N ILE A 155 -2.41 -0.66 6.53
CA ILE A 155 -3.83 -0.56 6.18
C ILE A 155 -4.63 -1.85 6.45
N ASN A 156 -3.96 -2.98 6.70
CA ASN A 156 -4.60 -4.27 6.95
C ASN A 156 -5.03 -4.44 8.41
N PRO A 157 -5.94 -5.39 8.69
CA PRO A 157 -6.18 -5.83 10.06
C PRO A 157 -4.86 -6.32 10.69
N TYR A 158 -4.64 -5.96 11.96
CA TYR A 158 -3.41 -6.32 12.67
C TYR A 158 -3.13 -7.83 12.56
N LYS A 159 -1.93 -8.16 12.06
CA LYS A 159 -1.44 -9.54 11.80
C LYS A 159 -2.32 -10.40 10.88
N PHE A 160 -3.27 -9.82 10.17
CA PHE A 160 -4.38 -10.53 9.51
C PHE A 160 -5.25 -11.36 10.47
N GLU A 161 -5.21 -11.06 11.77
CA GLU A 161 -5.96 -11.75 12.83
C GLU A 161 -7.09 -10.87 13.39
N ALA A 162 -6.89 -9.55 13.41
CA ALA A 162 -7.92 -8.62 13.86
C ALA A 162 -9.17 -8.67 12.95
N PRO A 163 -10.36 -8.32 13.47
CA PRO A 163 -11.58 -8.26 12.68
C PRO A 163 -11.42 -7.40 11.42
N TRP A 164 -12.02 -7.84 10.32
CA TRP A 164 -11.96 -7.11 9.05
C TRP A 164 -12.45 -5.66 9.17
N ASP A 165 -13.49 -5.44 9.97
CA ASP A 165 -14.12 -4.15 10.22
C ASP A 165 -13.42 -3.30 11.30
N ALA A 166 -12.27 -3.75 11.82
CA ALA A 166 -11.48 -2.97 12.78
C ALA A 166 -10.91 -1.68 12.17
N TYR A 167 -10.64 -1.68 10.85
CA TYR A 167 -10.15 -0.54 10.05
C TYR A 167 -9.18 0.39 10.80
N GLU A 168 -8.15 -0.16 11.44
CA GLU A 168 -7.34 0.54 12.44
C GLU A 168 -6.72 1.82 11.87
N PHE A 169 -6.09 1.71 10.70
CA PHE A 169 -5.55 2.88 9.99
C PHE A 169 -6.66 3.78 9.42
N GLY A 170 -7.74 3.21 8.90
CA GLY A 170 -8.88 3.97 8.39
C GLY A 170 -9.51 4.88 9.44
N PHE A 171 -9.74 4.38 10.66
CA PHE A 171 -10.22 5.19 11.79
C PHE A 171 -9.18 6.19 12.27
N HIS A 172 -7.89 5.86 12.21
CA HIS A 172 -6.83 6.84 12.50
C HIS A 172 -6.89 8.04 11.55
N VAL A 173 -6.98 7.78 10.24
CA VAL A 173 -7.14 8.83 9.22
C VAL A 173 -8.44 9.62 9.44
N GLN A 174 -9.56 8.93 9.65
CA GLN A 174 -10.86 9.58 9.87
C GLN A 174 -10.84 10.52 11.09
N ARG A 175 -10.24 10.10 12.21
CA ARG A 175 -10.16 10.92 13.43
C ARG A 175 -9.23 12.12 13.25
N LEU A 176 -8.14 11.94 12.51
CA LEU A 176 -7.16 12.99 12.27
C LEU A 176 -7.66 14.05 11.27
N ARG A 177 -8.49 13.64 10.30
CA ARG A 177 -8.91 14.45 9.14
C ARG A 177 -7.73 15.16 8.47
N PRO A 178 -6.73 14.41 8.00
CA PRO A 178 -5.56 15.00 7.38
C PRO A 178 -5.90 15.60 6.01
N ASN A 179 -5.15 16.61 5.59
CA ASN A 179 -5.17 17.09 4.22
C ASN A 179 -4.56 16.05 3.26
N LEU A 180 -3.59 15.28 3.77
CA LEU A 180 -2.80 14.33 2.98
C LEU A 180 -2.55 13.03 3.75
N VAL A 181 -2.70 11.90 3.06
CA VAL A 181 -2.30 10.58 3.52
C VAL A 181 -1.21 10.05 2.58
N ILE A 182 -0.06 9.67 3.14
CA ILE A 182 1.05 9.07 2.40
C ILE A 182 1.14 7.59 2.73
N LEU A 183 1.01 6.73 1.73
CA LEU A 183 1.16 5.29 1.82
C LEU A 183 2.32 4.84 0.93
N SER A 184 3.45 4.52 1.56
CA SER A 184 4.64 3.96 0.91
C SER A 184 4.55 2.43 0.95
N MET A 185 4.65 1.74 -0.19
CA MET A 185 4.21 0.35 -0.28
C MET A 185 5.13 -0.60 -1.07
N ALA A 186 5.20 -1.84 -0.60
CA ALA A 186 5.66 -3.03 -1.31
C ALA A 186 4.55 -4.09 -1.33
N TRP A 187 3.42 -3.74 -1.94
CA TRP A 187 2.19 -4.53 -1.96
C TRP A 187 2.18 -5.56 -3.09
N LEU A 188 1.77 -6.79 -2.76
CA LEU A 188 1.69 -7.91 -3.70
C LEU A 188 0.41 -7.90 -4.53
N THR A 189 0.47 -8.34 -5.77
CA THR A 189 -0.74 -8.63 -6.55
C THR A 189 -1.27 -10.03 -6.26
N ASN A 190 -2.58 -10.20 -6.39
CA ASN A 190 -3.23 -11.52 -6.37
C ASN A 190 -3.24 -12.19 -7.76
N ASP A 191 -2.88 -11.46 -8.82
CA ASP A 191 -2.76 -12.05 -10.15
C ASP A 191 -1.56 -12.99 -10.21
N ASP A 192 -1.71 -14.11 -10.92
CA ASP A 192 -0.57 -14.95 -11.24
C ASP A 192 0.42 -14.19 -12.12
N ARG A 193 1.69 -14.62 -12.08
CA ARG A 193 2.78 -13.95 -12.78
C ARG A 193 2.55 -13.82 -14.28
N THR A 194 1.93 -14.80 -14.94
CA THR A 194 1.68 -14.78 -16.38
C THR A 194 0.64 -13.71 -16.70
N LYS A 195 -0.48 -13.69 -15.97
CA LYS A 195 -1.52 -12.67 -16.11
C LYS A 195 -0.98 -11.26 -15.82
N PHE A 196 -0.21 -11.11 -14.75
CA PHE A 196 0.45 -9.84 -14.40
C PHE A 196 1.31 -9.30 -15.55
N LEU A 197 2.20 -10.15 -16.11
CA LEU A 197 3.13 -9.75 -17.17
C LEU A 197 2.45 -9.48 -18.52
N SER A 198 1.27 -10.06 -18.75
CA SER A 198 0.51 -9.88 -20.01
C SER A 198 -0.10 -8.48 -20.19
N MET A 199 -0.23 -7.69 -19.11
CA MET A 199 -0.92 -6.39 -19.14
C MET A 199 -0.18 -5.34 -18.29
N PRO A 200 1.09 -5.03 -18.59
CA PRO A 200 1.94 -4.18 -17.75
C PRO A 200 1.38 -2.76 -17.58
N ASP A 201 0.77 -2.21 -18.61
CA ASP A 201 0.22 -0.84 -18.63
C ASP A 201 -1.14 -0.72 -17.94
N LYS A 202 -1.80 -1.86 -17.65
CA LYS A 202 -3.11 -1.83 -16.98
C LYS A 202 -2.90 -1.79 -15.46
N PRO A 203 -3.59 -0.91 -14.72
CA PRO A 203 -3.57 -0.95 -13.26
C PRO A 203 -4.17 -2.26 -12.73
N ASP A 204 -3.77 -2.65 -11.53
CA ASP A 204 -4.44 -3.68 -10.74
C ASP A 204 -5.59 -3.04 -9.94
N LEU A 205 -6.76 -2.95 -10.60
CA LEU A 205 -7.96 -2.35 -10.01
C LEU A 205 -8.52 -3.15 -8.84
N SER A 206 -8.24 -4.45 -8.75
CA SER A 206 -8.65 -5.26 -7.60
C SER A 206 -7.88 -4.83 -6.35
N THR A 207 -6.56 -4.65 -6.49
CA THR A 207 -5.69 -4.16 -5.42
C THR A 207 -6.05 -2.73 -5.02
N LEU A 208 -6.29 -1.83 -5.98
CA LEU A 208 -6.72 -0.46 -5.68
C LEU A 208 -8.08 -0.42 -4.95
N SER A 209 -9.06 -1.22 -5.39
CA SER A 209 -10.36 -1.34 -4.73
C SER A 209 -10.21 -1.78 -3.28
N TYR A 210 -9.35 -2.78 -3.03
CA TYR A 210 -9.03 -3.24 -1.69
C TYR A 210 -8.43 -2.11 -0.83
N TRP A 211 -7.44 -1.38 -1.34
CA TRP A 211 -6.83 -0.26 -0.61
C TRP A 211 -7.85 0.80 -0.21
N VAL A 212 -8.73 1.18 -1.14
CA VAL A 212 -9.82 2.14 -0.86
C VAL A 212 -10.80 1.58 0.16
N GLN A 213 -11.14 0.29 0.09
CA GLN A 213 -12.00 -0.37 1.08
C GLN A 213 -11.38 -0.38 2.48
N ARG A 214 -10.05 -0.48 2.62
CA ARG A 214 -9.39 -0.33 3.93
C ARG A 214 -9.50 1.08 4.52
N LEU A 215 -9.87 2.07 3.71
CA LEU A 215 -10.16 3.44 4.12
C LEU A 215 -11.68 3.71 4.26
N THR A 216 -12.52 2.67 4.37
CA THR A 216 -13.98 2.81 4.55
C THR A 216 -14.39 3.84 5.60
N PRO A 217 -13.76 3.94 6.80
CA PRO A 217 -14.11 5.00 7.75
C PRO A 217 -13.98 6.42 7.18
N VAL A 218 -13.00 6.68 6.33
CA VAL A 218 -12.79 7.99 5.69
C VAL A 218 -13.88 8.27 4.66
N LEU A 219 -14.30 7.25 3.89
CA LEU A 219 -15.41 7.36 2.94
C LEU A 219 -16.74 7.75 3.63
N HIS A 220 -16.92 7.35 4.89
CA HIS A 220 -18.12 7.68 5.65
C HIS A 220 -18.06 9.05 6.34
N ASP A 221 -16.92 9.76 6.30
CA ASP A 221 -16.82 11.10 6.85
C ASP A 221 -17.44 12.13 5.89
N LYS A 222 -18.41 12.90 6.41
CA LYS A 222 -19.15 13.94 5.67
C LYS A 222 -18.73 15.34 6.10
N SER A 223 -17.50 15.49 6.59
CA SER A 223 -16.93 16.74 7.07
C SER A 223 -16.79 17.81 5.98
N GLY A 224 -16.84 17.43 4.70
CA GLY A 224 -16.86 18.35 3.55
C GLY A 224 -15.48 18.70 3.00
N ASP A 225 -14.42 18.44 3.74
CA ASP A 225 -13.04 18.62 3.30
C ASP A 225 -12.55 17.39 2.52
N GLU A 226 -11.72 17.64 1.51
CA GLU A 226 -11.12 16.57 0.72
C GLU A 226 -9.83 16.08 1.39
N THR A 227 -9.71 14.76 1.53
CA THR A 227 -8.45 14.10 1.92
C THR A 227 -7.77 13.56 0.68
N ILE A 228 -6.56 14.03 0.36
CA ILE A 228 -5.74 13.46 -0.71
C ILE A 228 -5.00 12.23 -0.18
N VAL A 229 -5.05 11.12 -0.91
CA VAL A 229 -4.38 9.87 -0.57
C VAL A 229 -3.40 9.50 -1.68
N VAL A 230 -2.15 9.26 -1.29
CA VAL A 230 -1.06 8.88 -2.19
C VAL A 230 -0.64 7.45 -1.88
N PHE A 231 -0.90 6.55 -2.82
CA PHE A 231 -0.37 5.19 -2.82
C PHE A 231 0.86 5.16 -3.72
N SER A 232 2.06 5.14 -3.15
CA SER A 232 3.31 4.94 -3.89
C SER A 232 3.79 3.50 -3.65
N ASN A 233 3.49 2.64 -4.62
CA ASN A 233 3.77 1.21 -4.54
C ASN A 233 4.80 0.81 -5.58
N ARG A 234 5.75 -0.05 -5.20
CA ARG A 234 6.70 -0.62 -6.16
C ARG A 234 6.01 -1.60 -7.12
N CYS A 235 6.66 -1.84 -8.25
CA CYS A 235 6.28 -2.89 -9.20
C CYS A 235 7.37 -3.96 -9.31
N GLY A 236 7.23 -4.84 -10.30
CA GLY A 236 8.21 -5.87 -10.62
C GLY A 236 8.10 -7.11 -9.73
N ILE A 237 9.15 -7.93 -9.79
CA ILE A 237 9.21 -9.28 -9.21
C ILE A 237 10.52 -9.43 -8.43
N GLU A 238 10.44 -9.98 -7.22
CA GLU A 238 11.58 -10.42 -6.42
C GLU A 238 11.37 -11.87 -5.97
N ASP A 239 12.17 -12.79 -6.48
CA ASP A 239 12.04 -14.24 -6.25
C ASP A 239 10.61 -14.75 -6.58
N ASP A 240 9.85 -15.11 -5.55
CA ASP A 240 8.48 -15.60 -5.59
C ASP A 240 7.42 -14.48 -5.48
N ALA A 241 7.82 -13.28 -5.06
CA ALA A 241 6.93 -12.14 -4.88
C ALA A 241 6.72 -11.34 -6.18
N THR A 242 5.46 -11.02 -6.50
CA THR A 242 5.07 -10.13 -7.60
C THR A 242 4.35 -8.91 -7.02
N TYR A 243 4.86 -7.71 -7.25
CA TYR A 243 4.33 -6.47 -6.67
C TYR A 243 3.34 -5.79 -7.63
N ALA A 244 2.25 -5.25 -7.08
CA ALA A 244 1.10 -4.80 -7.84
C ALA A 244 1.32 -3.50 -8.65
N GLY A 245 2.41 -2.76 -8.41
CA GLY A 245 2.58 -1.40 -8.95
C GLY A 245 1.34 -0.58 -8.65
N THR A 246 0.72 -0.01 -9.69
CA THR A 246 -0.57 0.69 -9.56
C THR A 246 -0.49 1.88 -8.59
N SER A 247 0.65 2.57 -8.55
CA SER A 247 0.79 3.81 -7.79
C SER A 247 -0.27 4.81 -8.23
N THR A 248 -0.96 5.40 -7.27
CA THR A 248 -2.21 6.14 -7.47
C THR A 248 -2.26 7.36 -6.55
N VAL A 249 -2.72 8.49 -7.09
CA VAL A 249 -3.12 9.67 -6.31
C VAL A 249 -4.63 9.85 -6.47
N LEU A 250 -5.34 9.85 -5.35
CA LEU A 250 -6.80 10.00 -5.32
C LEU A 250 -7.24 11.01 -4.26
N GLY A 251 -8.45 11.54 -4.42
CA GLY A 251 -9.15 12.37 -3.45
C GLY A 251 -10.36 11.63 -2.89
N ILE A 252 -10.57 11.75 -1.58
CA ILE A 252 -11.77 11.27 -0.89
C ILE A 252 -12.52 12.47 -0.35
N LYS A 253 -13.78 12.64 -0.77
CA LYS A 253 -14.63 13.73 -0.31
C LYS A 253 -16.09 13.29 -0.29
N ASN A 254 -16.76 13.44 0.86
CA ASN A 254 -18.19 13.13 1.01
C ASN A 254 -18.59 11.71 0.56
N GLY A 255 -17.69 10.74 0.68
CA GLY A 255 -17.89 9.35 0.24
C GLY A 255 -17.63 9.10 -1.24
N GLU A 256 -17.31 10.12 -2.02
CA GLU A 256 -16.86 10.00 -3.40
C GLU A 256 -15.34 9.83 -3.45
N VAL A 257 -14.88 9.01 -4.40
CA VAL A 257 -13.46 8.73 -4.64
C VAL A 257 -13.11 9.12 -6.05
N VAL A 258 -12.32 10.18 -6.20
CA VAL A 258 -11.85 10.66 -7.49
C VAL A 258 -10.38 10.31 -7.68
N ILE A 259 -10.00 9.87 -8.88
CA ILE A 259 -8.62 9.52 -9.20
C ILE A 259 -8.02 10.65 -10.01
N TYR A 260 -6.93 11.22 -9.52
CA TYR A 260 -6.18 12.23 -10.23
C TYR A 260 -5.10 11.63 -11.13
N GLY A 261 -4.45 10.54 -10.67
CA GLY A 261 -3.37 9.86 -11.39
C GLY A 261 -3.30 8.38 -11.02
N ILE A 262 -2.96 7.52 -11.99
CA ILE A 262 -2.76 6.09 -11.77
C ILE A 262 -1.77 5.53 -12.80
N LEU A 263 -0.83 4.70 -12.35
CA LEU A 263 0.09 3.97 -13.23
C LEU A 263 -0.38 2.54 -13.51
N GLY A 264 0.18 1.96 -14.57
CA GLY A 264 0.06 0.53 -14.84
C GLY A 264 0.70 -0.32 -13.72
N ARG A 265 0.32 -1.59 -13.66
CA ARG A 265 0.81 -2.52 -12.64
C ARG A 265 2.30 -2.83 -12.73
N ASN A 266 2.91 -2.69 -13.90
CA ASN A 266 4.31 -3.04 -14.13
C ASN A 266 5.06 -2.05 -15.02
N VAL A 267 4.77 -0.76 -14.85
CA VAL A 267 5.51 0.33 -15.50
C VAL A 267 6.48 0.99 -14.52
N GLU A 268 7.70 1.29 -14.97
CA GLU A 268 8.72 1.99 -14.19
C GLU A 268 8.76 3.47 -14.60
N GLU A 269 7.95 4.29 -13.94
CA GLU A 269 7.67 5.67 -14.32
C GLU A 269 7.45 6.59 -13.10
N LEU A 270 7.63 7.89 -13.31
CA LEU A 270 7.20 8.92 -12.37
C LEU A 270 5.78 9.36 -12.73
N LEU A 271 4.81 9.05 -11.85
CA LEU A 271 3.47 9.64 -11.93
C LEU A 271 3.53 11.07 -11.41
N VAL A 272 3.18 12.05 -12.24
CA VAL A 272 3.04 13.45 -11.82
C VAL A 272 1.58 13.86 -11.90
N VAL A 273 1.07 14.43 -10.80
CA VAL A 273 -0.33 14.83 -10.65
C VAL A 273 -0.41 16.23 -10.07
N ASP A 274 -1.24 17.08 -10.65
CA ASP A 274 -1.66 18.34 -10.03
C ASP A 274 -3.11 18.22 -9.53
N THR A 275 -3.29 18.20 -8.21
CA THR A 275 -4.62 18.07 -7.57
C THR A 275 -5.51 19.30 -7.75
N ARG A 276 -5.01 20.37 -8.39
CA ARG A 276 -5.83 21.52 -8.81
C ARG A 276 -6.53 21.28 -10.15
N ASP A 277 -6.07 20.31 -10.93
CA ASP A 277 -6.68 19.93 -12.20
C ASP A 277 -7.93 19.06 -11.97
N LEU A 278 -8.73 18.89 -13.01
CA LEU A 278 -9.87 17.98 -12.95
C LEU A 278 -9.37 16.53 -12.79
N PRO A 279 -10.03 15.71 -11.95
CA PRO A 279 -9.68 14.31 -11.80
C PRO A 279 -9.90 13.55 -13.12
N MET A 280 -9.11 12.50 -13.36
CA MET A 280 -9.22 11.70 -14.59
C MET A 280 -10.51 10.88 -14.66
N GLY A 281 -11.08 10.58 -13.50
CA GLY A 281 -12.27 9.75 -13.37
C GLY A 281 -12.61 9.47 -11.92
N GLU A 282 -13.72 8.76 -11.75
CA GLU A 282 -14.24 8.37 -10.45
C GLU A 282 -14.10 6.85 -10.28
N LEU A 283 -13.77 6.43 -9.05
CA LEU A 283 -13.76 5.02 -8.69
C LEU A 283 -15.13 4.64 -8.13
N VAL A 284 -15.95 4.01 -8.97
CA VAL A 284 -17.29 3.58 -8.55
C VAL A 284 -17.24 2.14 -8.08
N THR A 285 -17.67 1.91 -6.85
CA THR A 285 -17.87 0.58 -6.28
C THR A 285 -19.30 0.13 -6.55
N ARG A 286 -19.48 -0.88 -7.41
CA ARG A 286 -20.80 -1.49 -7.63
C ARG A 286 -21.01 -2.60 -6.61
N SER A 287 -22.12 -2.56 -5.86
CA SER A 287 -22.56 -3.73 -5.09
C SER A 287 -23.14 -4.76 -6.05
N THR A 288 -22.61 -5.99 -6.08
CA THR A 288 -23.26 -7.11 -6.77
C THR A 288 -24.51 -7.53 -6.00
N THR A 289 -25.60 -6.78 -6.17
CA THR A 289 -26.96 -7.16 -5.80
C THR A 289 -27.88 -6.80 -6.96
N SER A 290 -27.60 -7.35 -8.15
CA SER A 290 -28.51 -7.42 -9.32
C SER A 290 -27.74 -7.95 -10.54
N VAL A 291 -27.25 -9.19 -10.48
CA VAL A 291 -26.87 -9.93 -11.70
C VAL A 291 -27.64 -11.25 -11.68
N GLU A 292 -28.96 -11.11 -11.73
CA GLU A 292 -29.87 -12.06 -12.35
C GLU A 292 -30.66 -11.20 -13.33
N ASP A 293 -30.77 -11.63 -14.60
CA ASP A 293 -31.61 -11.05 -15.68
C ASP A 293 -30.97 -10.23 -16.83
N GLU A 294 -29.71 -10.45 -17.22
CA GLU A 294 -29.25 -10.01 -18.56
C GLU A 294 -28.35 -11.05 -19.26
N ASP A 295 -28.85 -12.28 -19.39
CA ASP A 295 -28.33 -13.25 -20.38
C ASP A 295 -29.50 -14.04 -21.00
N SER A 296 -30.30 -13.37 -21.84
CA SER A 296 -31.14 -14.06 -22.81
C SER A 296 -31.49 -13.15 -24.00
N GLU A 297 -30.54 -12.94 -24.90
CA GLU A 297 -30.85 -12.61 -26.30
C GLU A 297 -30.20 -13.65 -27.22
N ALA A 298 -30.92 -14.75 -27.43
CA ALA A 298 -30.81 -15.57 -28.63
C ALA A 298 -32.09 -15.35 -29.44
N GLU A 299 -32.05 -14.48 -30.44
CA GLU A 299 -33.09 -14.42 -31.48
C GLU A 299 -32.64 -15.26 -32.69
N GLU A 300 -33.28 -16.41 -32.89
CA GLU A 300 -33.46 -16.97 -34.24
C GLU A 300 -34.90 -17.50 -34.41
N THR A 301 -35.73 -16.64 -34.99
CA THR A 301 -36.77 -16.87 -36.02
C THR A 301 -37.85 -17.97 -35.89
N ASN A 302 -39.09 -17.51 -36.13
CA ASN A 302 -40.22 -18.15 -36.84
C ASN A 302 -40.99 -19.33 -36.21
N HIS A 303 -42.21 -19.07 -35.70
CA HIS A 303 -43.49 -19.30 -36.44
C HIS A 303 -44.76 -19.22 -35.55
N ARG A 304 -45.69 -18.34 -35.99
CA ARG A 304 -47.17 -18.31 -35.99
C ARG A 304 -48.04 -18.79 -34.78
N PRO A 305 -49.24 -18.18 -34.58
CA PRO A 305 -50.00 -18.20 -33.33
C PRO A 305 -51.11 -19.25 -33.30
N GLY A 306 -51.49 -19.69 -32.10
CA GLY A 306 -52.68 -20.52 -31.88
C GLY A 306 -53.16 -20.55 -30.43
N ALA A 307 -54.28 -19.84 -30.20
CA ALA A 307 -55.38 -20.16 -29.29
C ALA A 307 -55.15 -20.26 -27.76
N GLU A 308 -55.71 -19.29 -27.05
CA GLU A 308 -56.41 -19.44 -25.75
C GLU A 308 -57.51 -20.52 -25.79
N PRO A 309 -58.20 -20.93 -24.68
CA PRO A 309 -58.21 -20.35 -23.32
C PRO A 309 -58.27 -21.40 -22.15
N ARG A 310 -58.29 -20.89 -20.91
CA ARG A 310 -59.26 -21.16 -19.81
C ARG A 310 -58.63 -21.44 -18.44
N ARG A 311 -59.00 -20.59 -17.47
CA ARG A 311 -59.06 -20.88 -16.02
C ARG A 311 -60.16 -21.93 -15.74
N PRO A 312 -60.18 -22.59 -14.56
CA PRO A 312 -60.90 -21.99 -13.44
C PRO A 312 -60.21 -22.12 -12.07
N SER A 313 -60.59 -21.17 -11.22
CA SER A 313 -60.44 -21.05 -9.77
C SER A 313 -61.04 -22.18 -8.94
N ALA A 314 -60.52 -22.39 -7.72
CA ALA A 314 -61.34 -22.76 -6.56
C ALA A 314 -60.65 -22.39 -5.22
N ASN A 315 -61.39 -21.65 -4.39
CA ASN A 315 -61.18 -21.40 -2.96
C ASN A 315 -61.67 -22.58 -2.11
N SER A 316 -61.17 -22.71 -0.87
CA SER A 316 -61.93 -22.81 0.40
C SER A 316 -60.99 -23.34 1.52
N GLU A 317 -60.78 -22.57 2.60
CA GLU A 317 -61.39 -22.73 3.95
C GLU A 317 -60.96 -24.03 4.67
N GLY A 318 -60.58 -24.09 5.95
CA GLY A 318 -60.51 -23.11 7.05
C GLY A 318 -60.21 -23.82 8.39
N SER A 319 -59.98 -23.02 9.44
CA SER A 319 -60.03 -23.34 10.90
C SER A 319 -59.01 -24.35 11.48
N GLY A 320 -58.49 -24.24 12.71
CA GLY A 320 -58.77 -23.34 13.83
C GLY A 320 -57.85 -23.61 15.04
N ARG A 321 -57.68 -22.55 15.86
CA ARG A 321 -57.47 -22.43 17.33
C ARG A 321 -56.62 -23.44 18.14
N GLY A 322 -55.73 -22.87 18.97
CA GLY A 322 -55.71 -23.07 20.43
C GLY A 322 -54.34 -23.41 21.06
N VAL A 323 -53.65 -22.48 21.72
CA VAL A 323 -53.55 -22.14 23.17
C VAL A 323 -52.27 -22.70 23.85
N ASP A 324 -51.67 -21.85 24.69
CA ASP A 324 -50.86 -22.10 25.91
C ASP A 324 -49.32 -21.94 25.88
N SER A 325 -48.89 -20.89 26.60
CA SER A 325 -47.60 -20.77 27.30
C SER A 325 -47.68 -21.48 28.66
N PRO A 326 -46.57 -21.81 29.35
CA PRO A 326 -45.99 -20.85 30.31
C PRO A 326 -44.45 -20.91 30.54
N THR A 327 -43.89 -19.71 30.75
CA THR A 327 -42.97 -19.21 31.80
C THR A 327 -41.84 -20.04 32.47
N LEU A 328 -40.67 -19.36 32.55
CA LEU A 328 -39.53 -19.32 33.52
C LEU A 328 -39.79 -19.82 34.98
N PRO A 329 -38.76 -20.18 35.81
CA PRO A 329 -37.97 -19.21 36.63
C PRO A 329 -36.54 -19.71 37.07
N PRO A 330 -35.86 -19.21 38.16
CA PRO A 330 -34.87 -18.12 38.09
C PRO A 330 -33.56 -18.26 38.97
N SER A 331 -32.74 -17.20 38.96
CA SER A 331 -31.94 -16.59 40.07
C SER A 331 -30.76 -17.32 40.76
N ASN A 332 -29.60 -16.67 40.86
CA ASN A 332 -29.20 -15.97 42.10
C ASN A 332 -27.89 -15.15 42.00
N SER A 333 -27.89 -14.03 42.74
CA SER A 333 -26.85 -13.04 43.00
C SER A 333 -26.10 -13.27 44.33
N ARG A 334 -24.89 -12.69 44.49
CA ARG A 334 -24.23 -12.10 45.71
C ARG A 334 -22.72 -12.36 45.67
N SER A 335 -21.81 -11.37 45.57
CA SER A 335 -21.39 -10.26 46.46
C SER A 335 -20.20 -10.58 47.39
N SER A 336 -19.27 -9.62 47.42
CA SER A 336 -18.34 -9.19 48.50
C SER A 336 -16.99 -9.89 48.77
N ALA A 337 -15.94 -9.10 48.50
CA ALA A 337 -14.94 -8.56 49.44
C ALA A 337 -13.80 -9.43 50.02
N GLY A 338 -12.58 -8.88 49.88
CA GLY A 338 -11.60 -8.76 50.97
C GLY A 338 -10.36 -9.65 50.89
N GLY A 339 -9.17 -9.04 50.97
CA GLY A 339 -7.95 -9.75 51.38
C GLY A 339 -6.63 -9.23 50.80
N HIS A 340 -6.01 -8.29 51.51
CA HIS A 340 -4.59 -7.93 51.37
C HIS A 340 -3.66 -9.11 51.68
N THR A 341 -2.50 -9.19 51.02
CA THR A 341 -1.18 -9.35 51.69
C THR A 341 -0.02 -9.03 50.75
N HIS A 342 0.89 -8.19 51.24
CA HIS A 342 2.26 -7.99 50.77
C HIS A 342 3.13 -9.24 50.97
N ALA A 343 4.10 -9.48 50.08
CA ALA A 343 5.42 -10.00 50.45
C ALA A 343 6.47 -9.61 49.41
N THR A 344 7.46 -8.86 49.87
CA THR A 344 8.69 -8.43 49.20
C THR A 344 9.82 -9.43 49.49
N ALA A 345 10.97 -9.24 48.81
CA ALA A 345 12.31 -9.78 49.10
C ALA A 345 12.64 -11.12 48.39
N GLN A 346 13.85 -11.38 47.89
CA GLN A 346 15.12 -10.64 47.88
C GLN A 346 16.08 -11.33 46.90
N GLN A 347 17.05 -10.55 46.43
CA GLN A 347 18.28 -11.00 45.78
C GLN A 347 19.06 -12.02 46.60
N ALA A 348 19.76 -12.93 45.90
CA ALA A 348 20.98 -13.54 46.39
C ALA A 348 22.01 -13.60 45.25
N ASN A 349 23.10 -12.88 45.47
CA ASN A 349 24.34 -12.86 44.72
C ASN A 349 25.29 -13.89 45.35
N MET A 350 26.02 -14.70 44.57
CA MET A 350 27.37 -15.14 44.94
C MET A 350 28.19 -15.58 43.72
N ASN A 351 29.34 -14.93 43.58
CA ASN A 351 30.49 -15.26 42.75
C ASN A 351 31.19 -16.57 43.24
N ILE A 352 31.99 -17.21 42.38
CA ILE A 352 33.48 -17.20 42.42
C ILE A 352 34.08 -18.35 41.57
N ASN A 353 34.96 -17.94 40.64
CA ASN A 353 36.19 -18.51 40.07
C ASN A 353 36.33 -19.96 39.55
N GLY A 354 37.01 -20.04 38.39
CA GLY A 354 37.90 -21.16 38.08
C GLY A 354 38.37 -21.22 36.61
N GLN A 355 39.51 -20.62 36.30
CA GLN A 355 40.22 -20.71 35.01
C GLN A 355 40.72 -22.13 34.69
N ARG A 356 40.76 -22.53 33.40
CA ARG A 356 41.99 -22.85 32.62
C ARG A 356 41.69 -23.44 31.22
N ASN A 357 42.59 -23.09 30.30
CA ASN A 357 42.70 -23.46 28.87
C ASN A 357 42.79 -24.97 28.59
N LEU A 358 42.36 -25.40 27.40
CA LEU A 358 43.19 -26.05 26.36
C LEU A 358 42.34 -26.56 25.16
N GLU A 359 42.79 -26.18 23.97
CA GLU A 359 42.85 -26.86 22.65
C GLU A 359 41.78 -27.87 22.17
N THR A 360 41.40 -27.68 20.90
CA THR A 360 40.56 -28.50 20.00
C THR A 360 41.25 -29.83 19.61
N PRO A 361 40.54 -30.90 19.17
CA PRO A 361 39.87 -30.96 17.85
C PRO A 361 38.56 -31.79 17.75
N SER A 362 37.80 -31.54 16.68
CA SER A 362 36.61 -32.29 16.26
C SER A 362 36.87 -33.78 15.97
N PRO A 363 35.81 -34.61 16.00
CA PRO A 363 35.49 -35.37 14.79
C PRO A 363 33.98 -35.43 14.44
N ARG A 364 33.73 -35.67 13.16
CA ARG A 364 32.44 -35.85 12.49
C ARG A 364 31.67 -37.07 13.03
N SER A 365 30.34 -36.99 13.11
CA SER A 365 29.42 -37.94 12.44
C SER A 365 27.92 -37.62 12.68
N ASN A 366 27.18 -37.64 11.58
CA ASN A 366 25.78 -38.02 11.38
C ASN A 366 24.76 -37.81 12.51
N ALA A 367 23.90 -36.81 12.32
CA ALA A 367 22.49 -36.91 12.69
C ALA A 367 21.62 -36.33 11.56
N LEU A 368 20.94 -37.22 10.85
CA LEU A 368 19.80 -36.90 9.99
C LEU A 368 18.70 -36.31 10.87
N SER A 369 18.54 -34.99 10.89
CA SER A 369 17.35 -34.35 11.44
C SER A 369 16.45 -33.90 10.30
N ALA A 370 15.27 -34.50 10.24
CA ALA A 370 14.19 -34.17 9.32
C ALA A 370 13.94 -32.64 9.27
N ARG A 371 14.03 -32.06 8.07
CA ARG A 371 13.57 -30.70 7.81
C ARG A 371 12.04 -30.68 7.90
N PRO A 372 11.41 -29.83 8.72
CA PRO A 372 9.99 -29.59 8.57
C PRO A 372 9.80 -28.76 7.30
N LYS A 373 9.01 -29.27 6.36
CA LYS A 373 8.47 -28.51 5.21
C LYS A 373 7.49 -27.45 5.73
N LEU A 374 8.02 -26.36 6.32
CA LEU A 374 7.28 -25.12 6.58
C LEU A 374 7.56 -24.15 5.43
N SER A 375 6.88 -24.32 4.31
CA SER A 375 6.94 -23.33 3.22
C SER A 375 5.69 -23.36 2.34
N ALA A 376 5.06 -24.52 2.16
CA ALA A 376 3.87 -24.63 1.30
C ALA A 376 2.55 -24.18 1.97
N ARG A 377 2.39 -24.33 3.29
CA ARG A 377 1.08 -24.08 3.96
C ARG A 377 0.74 -22.61 4.25
N LYS A 378 1.69 -21.67 4.16
CA LYS A 378 1.41 -20.24 4.40
C LYS A 378 0.97 -19.49 3.14
N HIS A 379 1.37 -19.94 1.95
CA HIS A 379 0.92 -19.36 0.68
C HIS A 379 -0.52 -19.75 0.30
N GLU A 380 -1.05 -20.81 0.91
CA GLU A 380 -2.42 -21.31 0.65
C GLU A 380 -3.52 -20.53 1.41
N LEU A 381 -3.15 -19.64 2.34
CA LEU A 381 -4.08 -18.88 3.18
C LEU A 381 -4.45 -17.50 2.63
N MET A 382 -3.87 -17.05 1.51
CA MET A 382 -4.12 -15.72 0.94
C MET A 382 -5.10 -15.77 -0.22
N VAL A 383 -6.32 -16.21 0.06
CA VAL A 383 -7.49 -15.75 -0.69
C VAL A 383 -8.06 -14.61 0.14
N PHE A 384 -7.65 -13.37 -0.17
CA PHE A 384 -8.38 -12.20 0.33
C PHE A 384 -9.84 -12.39 -0.06
N PRO A 385 -10.82 -12.17 0.83
CA PRO A 385 -12.22 -12.34 0.48
C PRO A 385 -12.47 -11.53 -0.78
N SER A 386 -12.85 -12.21 -1.87
CA SER A 386 -13.34 -11.54 -3.06
C SER A 386 -14.67 -10.90 -2.66
N THR A 387 -14.61 -9.72 -2.06
CA THR A 387 -15.81 -8.91 -1.92
C THR A 387 -16.27 -8.66 -3.34
N GLY A 388 -17.50 -9.05 -3.68
CA GLY A 388 -18.13 -8.91 -5.00
C GLY A 388 -18.33 -7.44 -5.41
N LEU A 389 -17.27 -6.65 -5.33
CA LEU A 389 -17.22 -5.24 -5.67
C LEU A 389 -16.29 -5.11 -6.85
N THR A 390 -16.88 -5.04 -8.03
CA THR A 390 -16.19 -4.60 -9.24
C THR A 390 -16.05 -3.09 -9.16
N ALA A 391 -14.83 -2.63 -8.98
CA ALA A 391 -14.48 -1.22 -9.11
C ALA A 391 -14.24 -0.91 -10.60
N ALA A 392 -14.91 0.10 -11.11
CA ALA A 392 -14.69 0.60 -12.47
C ALA A 392 -14.22 2.05 -12.39
N LEU A 393 -13.15 2.36 -13.12
CA LEU A 393 -12.76 3.74 -13.38
C LEU A 393 -13.67 4.29 -14.47
N VAL A 394 -14.59 5.17 -14.10
CA VAL A 394 -15.48 5.84 -15.06
C VAL A 394 -14.82 7.15 -15.46
N LYS A 395 -14.36 7.25 -16.71
CA LYS A 395 -13.86 8.51 -17.27
C LYS A 395 -15.03 9.47 -17.51
N GLY A 396 -14.94 10.69 -17.00
CA GLY A 396 -15.89 11.76 -17.30
C GLY A 396 -16.01 11.99 -18.82
N ARG A 397 -17.22 12.30 -19.30
CA ARG A 397 -17.55 12.43 -20.73
C ARG A 397 -16.60 13.36 -21.49
N LYS A 398 -15.59 12.79 -22.15
CA LYS A 398 -15.02 13.13 -23.47
C LYS A 398 -14.01 12.03 -23.86
N PRO A 399 -14.03 11.52 -25.10
CA PRO A 399 -13.10 10.47 -25.52
C PRO A 399 -11.67 11.02 -25.59
N PHE A 400 -10.74 10.32 -24.93
CA PHE A 400 -9.31 10.56 -25.03
C PHE A 400 -8.82 10.00 -26.37
N ILE A 401 -8.43 10.88 -27.29
CA ILE A 401 -7.68 10.52 -28.49
C ILE A 401 -6.22 10.35 -28.07
N GLY A 402 -5.61 9.24 -28.50
CA GLY A 402 -4.36 8.70 -27.99
C GLY A 402 -3.14 9.63 -28.02
N PHE A 403 -2.14 9.19 -27.26
CA PHE A 403 -0.76 9.65 -27.21
C PHE A 403 -0.29 10.34 -28.50
N ARG A 404 -0.08 11.67 -28.42
CA ARG A 404 0.80 12.36 -29.37
C ARG A 404 2.22 12.24 -28.84
N ALA A 405 3.05 11.46 -29.53
CA ALA A 405 4.49 11.62 -29.46
C ALA A 405 4.85 13.11 -29.68
N PRO A 406 5.87 13.65 -29.01
CA PRO A 406 6.30 15.02 -29.25
C PRO A 406 6.69 15.18 -30.72
N PRO A 407 6.35 16.30 -31.38
CA PRO A 407 6.75 16.50 -32.77
C PRO A 407 8.28 16.53 -32.84
N TYR A 408 8.83 15.53 -33.53
CA TYR A 408 10.21 15.49 -33.99
C TYR A 408 10.47 16.77 -34.80
N ARG A 409 11.05 17.80 -34.17
CA ARG A 409 11.49 19.00 -34.87
C ARG A 409 12.65 18.61 -35.78
N ARG A 410 12.34 18.42 -37.07
CA ARG A 410 13.34 18.34 -38.14
C ARG A 410 14.29 19.54 -38.01
N GLY A 411 15.59 19.23 -37.89
CA GLY A 411 16.65 20.22 -37.90
C GLY A 411 16.51 21.17 -39.08
N ARG A 412 16.52 22.47 -38.79
CA ARG A 412 16.78 23.48 -39.81
C ARG A 412 18.23 23.31 -40.24
N ARG A 413 18.43 22.87 -41.48
CA ARG A 413 19.68 23.07 -42.20
C ARG A 413 19.87 24.57 -42.35
N HIS A 414 20.90 25.12 -41.73
CA HIS A 414 21.52 26.36 -42.18
C HIS A 414 22.56 25.98 -43.22
N SER A 415 22.28 26.31 -44.49
CA SER A 415 23.26 26.43 -45.54
C SER A 415 22.78 27.53 -46.49
N ASP A 416 23.55 28.61 -46.47
CA ASP A 416 23.88 29.51 -47.57
C ASP A 416 22.81 30.48 -48.12
N CYS A 417 22.98 31.75 -47.72
CA CYS A 417 22.99 32.87 -48.66
C CYS A 417 24.26 33.70 -48.42
N PHE A 418 25.17 33.59 -49.38
CA PHE A 418 26.20 34.58 -49.73
C PHE A 418 25.51 35.91 -50.12
N GLU A 419 26.02 37.05 -49.64
CA GLU A 419 26.76 38.05 -50.43
C GLU A 419 26.86 39.42 -49.73
N SER A 420 28.06 40.01 -49.89
CA SER A 420 28.42 41.44 -49.94
C SER A 420 28.13 42.34 -48.72
N GLU A 421 29.17 42.89 -48.10
CA GLU A 421 29.80 44.15 -48.54
C GLU A 421 31.11 44.43 -47.78
N CYS A 422 32.14 44.83 -48.52
CA CYS A 422 33.33 45.48 -48.01
C CYS A 422 32.98 46.89 -47.51
N THR A 423 33.41 47.26 -46.31
CA THR A 423 34.20 48.48 -46.03
C THR A 423 34.75 48.46 -44.61
#